data_AF-A0A317FAA9-F1
#
_entry.id   AF-A0A317FAA9-F1
#
_cell.length_a   1.000
_cell.length_b   1.000
_cell.length_c   1.000
_cell.angle_alpha   90.00
_cell.angle_beta   90.00
_cell.angle_gamma   90.00
#
_symmetry.space_group_name_H-M   'P 1'
#
loop_
_entity.id
_entity.type
_entity.pdbx_description
1 polymer ?
#
loop_
_entity_poly.entity_id
_entity_poly.type
_entity_poly.pdbx_seq_one_letter_code
_entity_poly.pdbx_strand_id
1 'polypeptide(L)' 'MRSHEGQFSDNRPIRRTPQEKRKLVAELKETLANLKPSAAPSLRATLQARIRELEAELATAPPPRR' A
#
# COMPACT_ATOMS: atom_id res chain seq x y z
N MET A 1 -16.97 0.43 -24.08
CA MET A 1 -16.68 -0.14 -22.75
C MET A 1 -15.38 -0.93 -22.90
N ARG A 2 -14.27 -0.66 -22.23
CA ARG A 2 -14.04 -0.23 -20.85
C ARG A 2 -12.84 0.72 -20.81
N SER A 3 -13.01 1.90 -20.22
CA SER A 3 -11.90 2.81 -19.93
C SER A 3 -10.97 2.14 -18.93
N HIS A 4 -9.69 1.94 -19.28
CA HIS A 4 -8.67 1.52 -18.34
C HIS A 4 -8.35 2.72 -17.42
N GLU A 5 -9.17 2.91 -16.39
CA GLU A 5 -8.92 3.87 -15.32
C GLU A 5 -7.59 3.54 -14.63
N GLY A 6 -6.57 4.38 -14.88
CA GLY A 6 -5.39 4.45 -13.99
C GLY A 6 -4.03 4.12 -14.59
N GLN A 7 -3.78 4.38 -15.88
CA GLN A 7 -2.38 4.55 -16.33
C GLN A 7 -1.80 5.87 -15.78
N PHE A 8 -1.38 5.85 -14.51
CA PHE A 8 -0.47 6.86 -13.96
C PHE A 8 0.96 6.29 -13.99
N SER A 9 1.46 6.03 -15.19
CA SER A 9 2.89 5.78 -15.41
C SER A 9 3.56 7.08 -15.85
N ASP A 10 3.51 8.10 -15.01
CA ASP A 10 4.35 9.28 -15.18
C ASP A 10 5.70 8.99 -14.55
N ASN A 11 6.73 9.11 -15.38
CA ASN A 11 8.15 8.86 -15.12
C ASN A 11 8.78 9.89 -14.14
N ARG A 12 8.02 10.33 -13.14
CA ARG A 12 8.48 11.07 -11.95
C ARG A 12 8.69 10.06 -10.83
N PRO A 13 9.53 10.34 -9.81
CA PRO A 13 9.50 9.55 -8.58
C PRO A 13 8.07 9.54 -8.06
N ILE A 14 7.36 8.42 -8.27
CA ILE A 14 5.91 8.31 -8.07
C ILE A 14 5.67 8.58 -6.59
N ARG A 15 5.29 9.82 -6.26
CA ARG A 15 4.74 10.17 -4.96
C ARG A 15 3.39 9.46 -4.90
N ARG A 16 3.41 8.18 -4.49
CA ARG A 16 2.21 7.33 -4.34
C ARG A 16 1.12 8.17 -3.71
N THR A 17 0.05 8.40 -4.45
CA THR A 17 -1.07 9.18 -3.95
C THR A 17 -1.64 8.51 -2.69
N PRO A 18 -2.33 9.24 -1.80
CA PRO A 18 -2.95 8.64 -0.63
C PRO A 18 -3.89 7.47 -0.99
N GLN A 19 -4.50 7.50 -2.16
CA GLN A 19 -5.35 6.41 -2.64
C GLN A 19 -4.55 5.15 -3.00
N GLU A 20 -3.41 5.31 -3.69
CA GLU A 20 -2.53 4.19 -4.02
C GLU A 20 -1.87 3.58 -2.79
N LYS A 21 -1.48 4.39 -1.81
CA LYS A 21 -0.97 3.88 -0.52
C LYS A 21 -2.03 3.04 0.21
N ARG A 22 -3.31 3.45 0.17
CA ARG A 22 -4.42 2.65 0.73
C ARG A 22 -4.61 1.33 0.00
N LYS A 23 -4.57 1.33 -1.34
CA LYS A 23 -4.62 0.10 -2.14
C LYS A 23 -3.48 -0.84 -1.80
N LEU A 24 -2.26 -0.31 -1.71
CA LEU A 24 -1.07 -1.08 -1.34
C LEU A 24 -1.18 -1.68 0.07
N VAL A 25 -1.72 -0.94 1.05
CA VAL A 25 -1.98 -1.49 2.39
C VAL A 25 -2.95 -2.67 2.34
N ALA A 26 -4.02 -2.57 1.55
CA ALA A 26 -4.98 -3.66 1.39
C ALA A 26 -4.33 -4.91 0.77
N GLU A 27 -3.55 -4.74 -0.29
CA GLU A 27 -2.84 -5.82 -0.97
C GLU A 27 -1.81 -6.51 -0.08
N LEU A 28 -1.05 -5.73 0.71
CA LEU A 28 -0.08 -6.28 1.68
C LEU A 28 -0.77 -7.07 2.80
N LYS A 29 -1.95 -6.61 3.26
CA LYS A 29 -2.76 -7.35 4.25
C LYS A 29 -3.27 -8.67 3.68
N GLU A 30 -3.75 -8.67 2.44
CA GLU A 30 -4.19 -9.89 1.75
C GLU A 30 -3.03 -10.87 1.55
N THR A 31 -1.88 -10.37 1.11
CA THR A 31 -0.65 -11.17 0.96
C THR A 31 -0.24 -11.81 2.28
N LEU A 32 -0.34 -11.07 3.39
CA LEU A 32 -0.05 -11.59 4.74
C LEU A 32 -1.07 -12.65 5.18
N ALA A 33 -2.33 -12.51 4.81
CA ALA A 33 -3.37 -13.49 5.10
C ALA A 33 -3.18 -14.79 4.29
N ASN A 34 -2.78 -14.67 3.03
CA ASN A 34 -2.48 -15.81 2.14
C ASN A 34 -1.15 -16.50 2.47
N LEU A 35 -0.24 -15.82 3.17
CA LEU A 35 1.07 -16.35 3.56
C LEU A 35 0.94 -17.42 4.66
N LYS A 36 1.42 -18.62 4.36
CA LYS A 36 1.43 -19.76 5.29
C LYS A 36 2.23 -19.40 6.56
N PRO A 37 1.64 -19.52 7.77
CA PRO A 37 2.27 -19.03 9.01
C PRO A 37 3.65 -19.60 9.31
N SER A 38 3.92 -20.86 8.92
CA SER A 38 5.17 -21.55 9.24
C SER A 38 6.32 -21.27 8.25
N ALA A 39 6.03 -20.70 7.08
CA ALA A 39 7.00 -20.66 5.98
C ALA A 39 7.87 -19.41 5.98
N ALA A 40 7.43 -18.30 6.60
CA ALA A 40 8.15 -17.04 6.48
C ALA A 40 7.90 -16.05 7.65
N PRO A 41 8.37 -16.36 8.87
CA PRO A 41 8.24 -15.45 10.02
C PRO A 41 8.91 -14.08 9.76
N SER A 42 10.10 -14.07 9.14
CA SER A 42 10.82 -12.84 8.80
C SER A 42 10.07 -12.00 7.76
N LEU A 43 9.48 -12.64 6.74
CA LEU A 43 8.70 -11.94 5.71
C LEU A 43 7.43 -11.32 6.30
N ARG A 44 6.74 -12.05 7.20
CA ARG A 44 5.57 -11.52 7.90
C ARG A 44 5.93 -10.29 8.74
N ALA A 45 7.05 -10.32 9.46
CA ALA A 45 7.52 -9.16 10.22
C ALA A 45 7.79 -7.95 9.31
N THR A 46 8.45 -8.16 8.16
CA THR A 46 8.70 -7.10 7.17
C THR A 46 7.39 -6.55 6.58
N LEU A 47 6.45 -7.40 6.22
CA LEU A 47 5.13 -6.99 5.69
C LEU A 47 4.34 -6.18 6.74
N GLN A 48 4.34 -6.63 8.00
CA GLN A 48 3.69 -5.90 9.10
C GLN A 48 4.32 -4.53 9.33
N ALA A 49 5.66 -4.44 9.33
CA ALA A 49 6.36 -3.17 9.45
C ALA A 49 5.99 -2.22 8.30
N ARG A 50 5.97 -2.73 7.07
CA ARG A 50 5.64 -1.93 5.89
C ARG A 50 4.19 -1.44 5.89
N ILE A 51 3.24 -2.28 6.32
CA ILE A 51 1.84 -1.90 6.48
C ILE A 51 1.72 -0.74 7.48
N ARG A 52 2.37 -0.84 8.65
CA ARG A 52 2.33 0.21 9.68
C ARG A 52 2.92 1.53 9.21
N GLU A 53 4.04 1.47 8.49
CA GLU A 53 4.69 2.67 7.91
C GLU A 53 3.74 3.36 6.93
N LEU A 54 3.12 2.61 6.01
CA LEU A 54 2.17 3.15 5.04
C LEU A 54 0.91 3.71 5.70
N GLU A 55 0.39 3.06 6.75
CA GLU A 55 -0.74 3.56 7.54
C GLU A 55 -0.38 4.86 8.27
N ALA A 56 0.83 4.97 8.83
CA ALA A 56 1.32 6.19 9.46
C ALA A 56 1.50 7.34 8.44
N GLU A 57 2.05 7.05 7.26
CA GLU A 57 2.16 8.02 6.16
C GLU A 57 0.79 8.51 5.67
N LEU A 58 -0.23 7.65 5.71
CA LEU A 58 -1.61 8.00 5.37
C LEU A 58 -2.28 8.86 6.43
N ALA A 59 -1.96 8.62 7.71
CA ALA A 59 -2.49 9.40 8.83
C ALA A 59 -1.82 10.78 8.96
N THR A 60 -0.55 10.89 8.59
CA THR A 60 0.20 12.17 8.60
C THR A 60 0.03 12.98 7.31
N ALA A 61 -0.45 12.38 6.22
CA ALA A 61 -0.87 13.14 5.05
C ALA A 61 -2.01 14.09 5.46
N PRO A 62 -1.81 15.42 5.44
CA PRO A 62 -2.82 16.36 5.87
C PRO A 62 -4.08 16.17 5.01
N PRO A 63 -5.29 16.19 5.60
CA PRO A 63 -6.51 16.15 4.82
C PRO A 63 -6.47 17.31 3.80
N PRO A 64 -6.93 17.09 2.55
CA PRO A 64 -7.03 18.19 1.60
C PRO A 64 -7.89 19.27 2.25
N ARG A 65 -7.30 20.44 2.47
CA ARG A 65 -8.04 21.61 2.94
C ARG A 65 -9.06 21.91 1.84
N ARG A 66 -10.33 21.61 2.14
CA ARG A 66 -11.48 21.98 1.32
C ARG A 66 -11.68 23.48 1.34
#